data_AF-A0A3M8SCE0-F1
#
_entry.id   AF-A0A3M8SCE0-F1
#
_cell.length_a   1.000
_cell.length_b   1.000
_cell.length_c   1.000
_cell.angle_alpha   90.00
_cell.angle_beta   90.00
_cell.angle_gamma   90.00
#
_symmetry.space_group_name_H-M   'P 1'
#
loop_
_entity.id
_entity.type
_entity.pdbx_description
1 polymer ?
#
loop_
_entity_poly.entity_id
_entity_poly.type
_entity_poly.pdbx_seq_one_letter_code
_entity_poly.pdbx_strand_id
1 'polypeptide(L)'
;NGGLFVEVHAAASLQTCLTRDAKGLYARALEGTIDAFTGIDDPYEKPLQPDIQIDTAQISPPEATRQVLEFLIEGNFLCAIDGKYTDNHI
;
A
#
# COMPACT_ATOMS: atom_id res chain seq x y z
N ASN A 1 -16.88 15.09 14.86
CA ASN A 1 -16.46 13.67 14.88
C ASN A 1 -15.34 13.48 13.88
N GLY A 2 -14.09 13.37 14.34
CA GLY A 2 -12.98 12.94 13.49
C GLY A 2 -13.03 11.42 13.39
N GLY A 3 -13.03 10.88 12.17
CA GLY A 3 -12.95 9.43 11.95
C GLY A 3 -11.59 8.87 12.38
N LEU A 4 -11.53 7.54 12.48
CA LEU A 4 -10.27 6.82 12.66
C LEU A 4 -9.56 6.77 11.29
N PHE A 5 -8.26 7.05 11.26
CA PHE A 5 -7.42 7.01 10.07
C PHE A 5 -6.14 6.24 10.39
N VAL A 6 -5.74 5.37 9.47
CA VAL A 6 -4.50 4.58 9.55
C VAL A 6 -3.79 4.69 8.19
N GLU A 7 -2.57 5.22 8.18
CA GLU A 7 -1.75 5.36 6.98
C GLU A 7 -0.90 4.09 6.74
N VAL A 8 -1.10 3.46 5.58
CA VAL A 8 -0.32 2.29 5.16
C VAL A 8 0.58 2.65 3.97
N HIS A 9 1.88 2.67 4.21
CA HIS A 9 2.90 2.90 3.18
C HIS A 9 3.31 1.58 2.51
N ALA A 10 2.85 1.37 1.28
CA ALA A 10 3.29 0.27 0.42
C ALA A 10 4.68 0.55 -0.20
N ALA A 11 5.72 0.35 0.59
CA ALA A 11 7.10 0.79 0.37
C ALA A 11 7.91 -0.07 -0.65
N ALA A 12 7.32 -0.49 -1.76
CA ALA A 12 8.10 -1.10 -2.83
C ALA A 12 9.04 -0.07 -3.49
N SER A 13 10.23 -0.53 -3.89
CA SER A 13 11.15 0.33 -4.64
C SER A 13 10.59 0.72 -6.01
N LEU A 14 10.97 1.90 -6.52
CA LEU A 14 10.62 2.31 -7.90
C LEU A 14 11.04 1.25 -8.92
N GLN A 15 12.21 0.63 -8.75
CA GLN A 15 12.71 -0.43 -9.64
C GLN A 15 11.80 -1.66 -9.65
N THR A 16 11.28 -2.06 -8.49
CA THR A 16 10.28 -3.11 -8.39
C THR A 16 8.99 -2.72 -9.12
N CYS A 17 8.53 -1.48 -8.96
CA CYS A 17 7.32 -0.99 -9.64
C CYS A 17 7.51 -0.95 -11.17
N LEU A 18 8.65 -0.47 -11.65
CA LEU A 18 9.06 -0.49 -13.07
C LEU A 18 9.07 -1.90 -13.64
N THR A 19 9.61 -2.87 -12.89
CA THR A 19 9.69 -4.27 -13.33
C THR A 19 8.31 -4.91 -13.44
N ARG A 20 7.40 -4.59 -12.51
CA ARG A 20 6.05 -5.17 -12.48
C ARG A 20 5.16 -4.63 -13.59
N ASP A 21 5.27 -3.33 -13.88
CA ASP A 21 4.49 -2.52 -14.84
C ASP A 21 3.23 -3.19 -15.42
N ALA A 22 2.30 -3.57 -14.55
CA ALA A 22 1.21 -4.49 -14.90
C ALA A 22 0.26 -3.93 -15.97
N LYS A 23 0.31 -2.61 -16.20
CA LYS A 23 -0.54 -1.88 -17.13
C LYS A 23 0.25 -1.17 -18.24
N GLY A 24 1.58 -1.33 -18.29
CA GLY A 24 2.43 -0.62 -19.27
C GLY A 24 2.50 0.90 -19.05
N LEU A 25 2.14 1.39 -17.86
CA LEU A 25 2.05 2.83 -17.58
C LEU A 25 3.43 3.43 -17.37
N TYR A 26 4.34 2.70 -16.74
CA TYR A 26 5.71 3.16 -16.57
C TYR A 26 6.46 3.21 -17.90
N ALA A 27 6.29 2.19 -18.76
CA ALA A 27 6.85 2.20 -20.11
C ALA A 27 6.36 3.43 -20.91
N ARG A 28 5.06 3.71 -20.87
CA ARG A 28 4.46 4.86 -21.55
C ARG A 28 4.93 6.21 -20.99
N ALA A 29 5.14 6.30 -19.68
CA ALA A 29 5.70 7.49 -19.05
C ALA A 29 7.16 7.73 -19.50
N LEU A 30 7.99 6.67 -19.52
CA LEU A 30 9.37 6.75 -20.02
C LEU A 30 9.47 7.12 -21.51
N GLU A 31 8.47 6.75 -22.30
CA GLU A 31 8.33 7.16 -23.71
C GLU A 31 7.84 8.61 -23.88
N GLY A 32 7.52 9.31 -22.78
CA GLY A 32 7.02 10.69 -22.80
C GLY A 32 5.57 10.82 -23.26
N THR A 33 4.79 9.73 -23.20
CA THR A 33 3.37 9.75 -23.61
C THR A 33 2.40 10.03 -22.45
N ILE A 34 2.91 10.04 -21.22
CA ILE A 34 2.17 10.39 -20.00
C ILE A 34 3.04 11.38 -19.22
N ASP A 35 2.55 12.61 -19.09
CA ASP A 35 3.23 13.66 -18.33
C ASP A 35 2.95 13.54 -16.82
N ALA A 36 3.85 14.12 -16.02
CA ALA A 36 3.72 14.23 -14.56
C ALA A 36 3.48 12.88 -13.86
N PHE A 37 4.20 11.84 -14.31
CA PHE A 37 4.05 10.50 -13.75
C PHE A 37 4.86 10.35 -12.46
N THR A 38 4.18 10.02 -11.36
CA THR A 38 4.80 9.88 -10.04
C THR A 38 5.88 8.79 -10.04
N GLY A 39 7.07 9.14 -9.55
CA GLY A 39 8.26 8.30 -9.55
C GLY A 39 9.11 8.40 -10.83
N ILE A 40 8.64 9.12 -11.87
CA ILE A 40 9.40 9.39 -13.09
C ILE A 40 9.66 10.90 -13.19
N ASP A 41 8.63 11.68 -13.53
CA ASP A 41 8.74 13.13 -13.75
C ASP A 41 8.22 13.96 -12.57
N ASP A 42 7.44 13.33 -11.67
CA ASP A 42 6.90 13.91 -10.46
C ASP A 42 7.39 13.12 -9.22
N PRO A 43 7.96 13.75 -8.17
CA PRO A 43 8.45 13.02 -7.01
C PRO A 43 7.37 12.28 -6.24
N TYR A 44 7.71 11.11 -5.69
CA TYR A 44 6.91 10.45 -4.66
C TYR A 44 7.34 10.93 -3.28
N GLU A 45 6.46 11.63 -2.58
CA GLU A 45 6.66 12.05 -1.19
C GLU A 45 6.36 10.88 -0.25
N LYS A 46 7.41 10.17 0.19
CA LYS A 46 7.26 9.09 1.16
C LYS A 46 6.68 9.63 2.48
N PRO A 47 5.72 8.93 3.11
CA PRO A 47 5.25 9.29 4.44
C PRO A 47 6.41 9.34 5.44
N LEU A 48 6.44 10.38 6.28
CA LEU A 48 7.49 10.53 7.29
C LEU A 48 7.32 9.56 8.46
N GLN A 49 6.06 9.29 8.84
CA GLN A 49 5.68 8.46 9.98
C GLN A 49 4.41 7.69 9.66
N PRO A 50 4.44 6.74 8.70
CA PRO A 50 3.28 5.91 8.42
C PRO A 50 2.98 5.03 9.63
N ASP A 51 1.69 4.79 9.90
CA ASP A 51 1.25 3.85 10.94
C ASP A 51 1.74 2.43 10.64
N ILE A 52 1.72 2.05 9.35
CA ILE A 52 2.23 0.77 8.86
C ILE A 52 3.10 1.00 7.63
N GLN A 53 4.31 0.43 7.63
CA GLN A 53 5.15 0.37 6.44
C GLN A 53 5.33 -1.08 5.97
N ILE A 54 4.98 -1.36 4.71
CA ILE A 54 5.05 -2.70 4.12
C ILE A 54 5.90 -2.66 2.86
N ASP A 55 7.07 -3.32 2.88
CA ASP A 55 7.84 -3.55 1.66
C ASP A 55 7.20 -4.67 0.83
N THR A 56 6.32 -4.27 -0.09
CA THR A 56 5.61 -5.21 -0.97
C THR A 56 6.51 -5.87 -2.02
N ALA A 57 7.80 -5.54 -2.09
CA ALA A 57 8.76 -6.27 -2.91
C ALA A 57 9.21 -7.59 -2.26
N GLN A 58 9.14 -7.68 -0.93
CA GLN A 58 9.69 -8.81 -0.15
C GLN A 58 8.65 -9.81 0.30
N ILE A 59 7.37 -9.44 0.29
CA ILE A 59 6.29 -10.28 0.82
C ILE A 59 5.15 -10.41 -0.18
N SER A 60 4.36 -11.48 0.00
CA SER A 60 3.17 -11.72 -0.81
C SER A 60 1.98 -10.84 -0.37
N PRO A 61 0.97 -10.63 -1.24
CA PRO A 61 -0.24 -9.91 -0.84
C PRO A 61 -0.96 -10.51 0.38
N PRO A 62 -1.11 -11.84 0.54
CA PRO A 62 -1.69 -12.42 1.76
C PRO A 62 -0.90 -12.09 3.02
N GLU A 63 0.44 -12.06 2.95
CA GLU A 63 1.29 -11.67 4.08
C GLU A 63 1.16 -10.19 4.41
N ALA A 64 1.11 -9.31 3.40
CA ALA A 64 0.87 -7.89 3.58
C ALA A 64 -0.50 -7.63 4.24
N THR A 65 -1.55 -8.28 3.73
CA THR A 65 -2.90 -8.19 4.30
C THR A 65 -2.92 -8.65 5.76
N ARG A 66 -2.22 -9.74 6.08
CA ARG A 66 -2.10 -10.22 7.47
C ARG A 66 -1.49 -9.15 8.38
N GLN A 67 -0.42 -8.48 7.95
CA GLN A 67 0.22 -7.42 8.75
C GLN A 67 -0.72 -6.24 9.01
N VAL A 68 -1.48 -5.81 8.00
CA VAL A 68 -2.48 -4.74 8.18
C VAL A 68 -3.57 -5.15 9.17
N LEU A 69 -4.08 -6.38 9.04
CA LEU A 69 -5.12 -6.89 9.91
C LEU A 69 -4.66 -7.02 11.36
N GLU A 70 -3.44 -7.51 11.59
CA GLU A 70 -2.84 -7.60 12.92
C GLU A 70 -2.72 -6.23 13.58
N PHE A 71 -2.22 -5.23 12.85
CA PHE A 71 -2.14 -3.85 13.36
C PHE A 71 -3.52 -3.30 13.76
N LEU A 72 -4.54 -3.53 12.92
CA LEU A 72 -5.89 -3.06 13.20
C LEU A 72 -6.53 -3.75 14.41
N ILE A 73 -6.23 -5.03 14.64
CA ILE A 73 -6.68 -5.77 15.82
C ILE A 73 -5.96 -5.27 17.08
N GLU A 74 -4.64 -5.13 17.03
CA GLU A 74 -3.83 -4.64 18.15
C GLU A 74 -4.19 -3.21 18.55
N GLY A 75 -4.46 -2.35 17.56
CA GLY A 75 -4.95 -0.99 17.76
C GLY A 75 -6.43 -0.91 18.11
N ASN A 76 -7.12 -2.05 18.27
CA ASN A 76 -8.52 -2.15 18.64
C ASN A 76 -9.48 -1.46 17.64
N PHE A 77 -9.01 -1.28 16.39
CA PHE A 77 -9.77 -0.78 15.24
C PHE A 77 -10.69 -1.85 14.66
N LEU A 78 -10.29 -3.13 14.77
CA LEU A 78 -11.08 -4.29 14.39
C LEU A 78 -11.14 -5.28 15.56
N CYS A 79 -12.30 -5.91 15.75
CA CYS A 79 -12.45 -7.01 16.70
C CYS A 79 -12.37 -8.34 15.95
N ALA A 80 -11.53 -9.26 16.41
CA ALA A 80 -11.49 -10.61 15.87
C ALA A 80 -12.65 -11.43 16.44
N ILE A 81 -13.53 -11.95 15.58
CA ILE A 81 -14.54 -12.94 15.96
C ILE A 81 -14.15 -14.32 15.40
N ASP A 82 -14.08 -15.33 16.27
CA ASP A 82 -13.96 -16.76 15.93
C ASP A 82 -12.89 -17.16 14.90
N GLY A 83 -11.75 -16.45 14.86
CA GLY A 83 -10.63 -16.79 13.97
C GLY A 83 -10.94 -16.63 12.48
N LYS A 84 -12.02 -15.92 12.13
CA LYS A 84 -12.39 -15.59 10.75
C LYS A 84 -12.63 -14.09 10.65
N TYR A 85 -11.93 -13.45 9.71
CA TYR A 85 -12.22 -12.08 9.30
C TYR A 85 -13.59 -12.07 8.62
N THR A 86 -14.63 -11.68 9.34
CA THR A 86 -15.92 -11.34 8.71
C THR A 86 -15.87 -9.88 8.33
N ASP A 87 -15.95 -9.62 7.04
CA ASP A 87 -16.17 -8.31 6.48
C ASP A 87 -17.53 -7.80 6.98
N ASN A 88 -17.55 -7.05 8.09
CA ASN A 88 -18.75 -6.37 8.56
C ASN A 88 -18.96 -5.11 7.72
N HIS A 89 -19.26 -5.30 6.44
CA HIS A 89 -19.90 -4.28 5.64
C HIS A 89 -21.38 -4.23 6.04
N ILE A 90 -21.74 -3.10 6.65
CA ILE A 90 -23.09 -2.59 6.92
C ILE A 90 -23.90 -2.54 5.61
#